data_AF-A0A0H3D9S2-F1
#
_entry.id   AF-A0A0H3D9S2-F1
#
_cell.length_a   1.000
_cell.length_b   1.000
_cell.length_c   1.000
_cell.angle_alpha   90.00
_cell.angle_beta   90.00
_cell.angle_gamma   90.00
#
_symmetry.space_group_name_H-M   'P 1'
#
loop_
_entity.id
_entity.type
_entity.pdbx_description
1 polymer ?
#
loop_
_entity_poly.entity_id
_entity_poly.type
_entity_poly.pdbx_seq_one_letter_code
_entity_poly.pdbx_strand_id
1 'polypeptide(L)'
;MSGVEEKIELLRKLFADAPEVGRTALENVLARLTSDASREPPPPVRSAGRAGSRLGKVSELTIIVPFAPGGAERLRAFLRLFGGNLAGADGVGTVHDMRFVFLDDDTRMLFATAYDGDWDAYIDDFATKIPDFLDIIDSAWEGWPGIRSPQAKDYLARHQVTAEGWYVANDLTVAETRRLRRLGAAVDEFLDKIGE
;
A
#
# COMPACT_ATOMS: atom_id res chain seq x y z
N MET A 1 17.30 29.29 -16.87
CA MET A 1 15.98 28.64 -16.86
C MET A 1 15.67 28.32 -15.42
N SER A 2 14.41 28.45 -14.99
CA SER A 2 14.02 28.03 -13.65
C SER A 2 14.08 26.50 -13.54
N GLY A 3 14.25 25.95 -12.32
CA GLY A 3 14.26 24.50 -12.13
C GLY A 3 12.93 23.82 -12.49
N VAL A 4 11.84 24.59 -12.65
CA VAL A 4 10.55 24.10 -13.15
C VAL A 4 10.57 23.99 -14.68
N GLU A 5 11.09 25.00 -15.38
CA GLU A 5 11.22 24.98 -16.85
C GLU A 5 12.05 23.78 -17.33
N GLU A 6 13.16 23.47 -16.64
CA GLU A 6 14.01 22.32 -16.96
C GLU A 6 13.27 20.98 -16.81
N LYS A 7 12.44 20.85 -15.77
CA LYS A 7 11.62 19.63 -15.55
C LYS A 7 10.51 19.50 -16.59
N ILE A 8 9.88 20.60 -16.97
CA ILE A 8 8.85 20.60 -18.02
C ILE A 8 9.45 20.24 -19.38
N GLU A 9 10.63 20.76 -19.70
CA GLU A 9 11.32 20.43 -20.96
C GLU A 9 11.76 18.97 -20.98
N LEU A 10 12.27 18.45 -19.86
CA LEU A 10 12.56 17.02 -19.72
C LEU A 10 11.29 16.17 -19.92
N LEU A 11 10.17 16.57 -19.32
CA LEU A 11 8.89 15.87 -19.46
C LEU A 11 8.43 15.85 -20.93
N ARG A 12 8.51 16.98 -21.63
CA ARG A 12 8.22 17.06 -23.08
C ARG A 12 9.10 16.12 -23.89
N LYS A 13 10.40 16.12 -23.61
CA LYS A 13 11.36 15.24 -24.30
C LYS A 13 11.01 13.76 -24.10
N LEU A 14 10.62 13.38 -22.88
CA LEU A 14 10.23 12.00 -22.54
C LEU A 14 8.86 11.61 -23.13
N PHE A 15 7.99 12.56 -23.44
CA PHE A 15 6.72 12.29 -24.12
C PHE A 15 6.83 12.29 -25.65
N ALA A 16 8.01 12.57 -26.23
CA ALA A 16 8.17 12.70 -27.68
C ALA A 16 7.84 11.41 -28.45
N ASP A 17 8.07 10.25 -27.84
CA ASP A 17 7.76 8.91 -28.36
C ASP A 17 6.44 8.33 -27.82
N ALA A 18 5.70 9.09 -27.00
CA ALA A 18 4.40 8.67 -26.50
C ALA A 18 3.34 8.61 -27.63
N PRO A 19 2.28 7.80 -27.46
CA PRO A 19 1.13 7.83 -28.36
C PRO A 19 0.60 9.25 -28.59
N GLU A 20 0.04 9.53 -29.76
CA GLU A 20 -0.47 10.87 -30.12
C GLU A 20 -1.38 11.45 -29.03
N VAL A 21 -2.32 10.64 -28.51
CA VAL A 21 -3.20 11.03 -27.41
C VAL A 21 -2.44 11.53 -26.18
N GLY A 22 -1.30 10.92 -25.83
CA GLY A 22 -0.46 11.32 -24.69
C GLY A 22 0.29 12.63 -24.95
N ARG A 23 0.82 12.79 -26.17
CA ARG A 23 1.49 14.04 -26.59
C ARG A 23 0.53 15.22 -26.60
N THR A 24 -0.65 15.05 -27.22
CA THR A 24 -1.69 16.09 -27.24
C THR A 24 -2.18 16.41 -25.83
N ALA A 25 -2.39 15.39 -24.99
CA ALA A 25 -2.80 15.61 -23.60
C ALA A 25 -1.77 16.42 -22.81
N LEU A 26 -0.47 16.12 -22.95
CA LEU A 26 0.60 16.88 -22.29
C LEU A 26 0.56 18.35 -22.70
N GLU A 27 0.50 18.64 -24.01
CA GLU A 27 0.46 20.03 -24.49
C GLU A 27 -0.78 20.79 -24.00
N ASN A 28 -1.95 20.13 -23.93
CA ASN A 28 -3.18 20.73 -23.42
C ASN A 28 -3.08 21.16 -21.94
N VAL A 29 -2.29 20.44 -21.13
CA VAL A 29 -2.16 20.72 -19.69
C VAL A 29 -0.88 21.44 -19.30
N LEU A 30 0.02 21.71 -20.25
CA LEU A 30 1.37 22.17 -19.95
C LEU A 30 1.40 23.49 -19.18
N ALA A 31 0.53 24.44 -19.54
CA ALA A 31 0.41 25.71 -18.83
C ALA A 31 0.00 25.50 -17.35
N ARG A 32 -0.92 24.56 -17.11
CA ARG A 32 -1.34 24.19 -15.75
C ARG A 32 -0.22 23.48 -14.99
N LEU A 33 0.46 22.52 -15.61
CA LEU A 33 1.60 21.82 -14.98
C LEU A 33 2.70 22.79 -14.57
N THR A 34 3.07 23.74 -15.43
CA THR A 34 4.05 24.79 -15.09
C THR A 34 3.57 25.66 -13.93
N SER A 35 2.30 26.05 -13.92
CA SER A 35 1.72 26.82 -12.82
C SER A 35 1.74 26.04 -11.50
N ASP A 36 1.26 24.80 -11.53
CA ASP A 36 1.16 23.95 -10.33
C ASP A 36 2.56 23.58 -9.80
N ALA A 37 3.52 23.29 -10.67
CA ALA A 37 4.91 23.01 -10.30
C ALA A 37 5.69 24.23 -9.77
N SER A 38 5.21 25.44 -10.04
CA SER A 38 5.78 26.68 -9.50
C SER A 38 5.25 27.05 -8.11
N ARG A 39 4.23 26.35 -7.61
CA ARG A 39 3.67 26.53 -6.27
C ARG A 39 4.42 25.68 -5.25
N GLU A 40 4.20 25.96 -3.97
CA GLU A 40 4.66 25.08 -2.90
C GLU A 40 4.01 23.70 -3.08
N PRO A 41 4.81 22.62 -3.16
CA PRO A 41 4.27 21.29 -3.38
C PRO A 41 3.53 20.78 -2.14
N PRO A 42 2.56 19.87 -2.30
CA PRO A 42 1.98 19.16 -1.17
C PRO A 42 3.09 18.40 -0.41
N PRO A 43 2.82 17.97 0.84
CA PRO A 43 3.76 17.18 1.62
C PRO A 43 4.34 16.04 0.76
N PRO A 44 5.67 15.91 0.68
CA PRO A 44 6.28 14.92 -0.18
C PRO A 44 6.04 13.52 0.36
N VAL A 45 5.98 12.56 -0.56
CA VAL A 45 6.15 11.14 -0.22
C VAL A 45 7.55 10.95 0.36
N ARG A 46 7.65 10.18 1.44
CA ARG A 46 8.90 9.86 2.14
C ARG A 46 9.10 8.36 2.17
N SER A 47 10.29 7.91 2.57
CA SER A 47 10.49 6.50 2.90
C SER A 47 9.61 6.07 4.08
N ALA A 48 9.06 4.86 4.02
CA ALA A 48 8.42 4.18 5.13
C ALA A 48 9.44 3.47 6.07
N GLY A 49 10.74 3.68 5.86
CA GLY A 49 11.83 3.06 6.63
C GLY A 49 12.68 2.17 5.75
N ARG A 50 12.67 0.86 6.01
CA ARG A 50 13.48 -0.12 5.28
C ARG A 50 13.09 -0.26 3.81
N ALA A 51 11.79 -0.30 3.52
CA ALA A 51 11.24 -0.41 2.18
C ALA A 51 9.87 0.29 2.12
N GLY A 52 9.45 0.65 0.92
CA GLY A 52 8.16 1.30 0.68
C GLY A 52 8.13 2.81 0.87
N SER A 53 7.06 3.39 0.38
CA SER A 53 6.76 4.82 0.41
C SER A 53 5.71 5.15 1.48
N ARG A 54 5.75 6.38 2.01
CA ARG A 54 4.81 6.91 3.00
C ARG A 54 4.36 8.31 2.64
N LEU A 55 3.04 8.55 2.71
CA LEU A 55 2.45 9.89 2.65
C LEU A 55 1.64 10.13 3.92
N GLY A 56 1.97 11.18 4.66
CA GLY A 56 1.41 11.41 5.99
C GLY A 56 1.73 10.25 6.93
N LYS A 57 0.68 9.60 7.46
CA LYS A 57 0.80 8.46 8.38
C LYS A 57 0.68 7.10 7.70
N VAL A 58 0.35 7.06 6.41
CA VAL A 58 0.02 5.82 5.70
C VAL A 58 1.14 5.43 4.74
N SER A 59 1.66 4.23 4.95
CA SER A 59 2.73 3.59 4.19
C SER A 59 2.18 2.51 3.27
N GLU A 60 2.92 2.20 2.20
CA GLU A 60 2.62 1.10 1.28
C GLU A 60 3.64 -0.03 1.40
N LEU A 61 3.17 -1.25 1.13
CA LEU A 61 4.00 -2.41 0.89
C LEU A 61 3.39 -3.22 -0.25
N THR A 62 4.20 -3.47 -1.29
CA THR A 62 3.84 -4.35 -2.41
C THR A 62 4.91 -5.41 -2.59
N ILE A 63 4.57 -6.68 -2.44
CA ILE A 63 5.46 -7.83 -2.70
C ILE A 63 5.05 -8.49 -4.00
N ILE A 64 6.03 -8.85 -4.83
CA ILE A 64 5.84 -9.75 -5.97
C ILE A 64 6.81 -10.92 -5.79
N VAL A 65 6.27 -12.13 -5.65
CA VAL A 65 7.06 -13.31 -5.27
C VAL A 65 6.58 -14.56 -6.02
N PRO A 66 7.48 -15.47 -6.44
CA PRO A 66 7.09 -16.76 -7.02
C PRO A 66 6.31 -17.61 -6.00
N PHE A 67 5.35 -18.38 -6.49
CA PHE A 67 4.72 -19.42 -5.67
C PHE A 67 5.69 -20.61 -5.49
N ALA A 68 5.76 -21.13 -4.27
CA ALA A 68 6.31 -22.45 -4.00
C ALA A 68 5.46 -23.55 -4.68
N PRO A 69 5.99 -24.76 -4.90
CA PRO A 69 5.21 -25.87 -5.43
C PRO A 69 3.90 -26.11 -4.66
N GLY A 70 2.76 -26.04 -5.37
CA GLY A 70 1.40 -26.12 -4.80
C GLY A 70 0.98 -24.94 -3.91
N GLY A 71 1.80 -23.89 -3.81
CA GLY A 71 1.56 -22.71 -2.96
C GLY A 71 0.30 -21.96 -3.36
N ALA A 72 0.08 -21.77 -4.66
CA ALA A 72 -1.12 -21.14 -5.18
C ALA A 72 -2.40 -21.88 -4.73
N GLU A 73 -2.45 -23.20 -4.91
CA GLU A 73 -3.62 -24.00 -4.50
C GLU A 73 -3.89 -23.91 -3.00
N ARG A 74 -2.84 -24.05 -2.17
CA ARG A 74 -2.95 -23.94 -0.71
C ARG A 74 -3.46 -22.57 -0.28
N LEU A 75 -2.85 -21.50 -0.78
CA LEU A 75 -3.25 -20.14 -0.43
C LEU A 75 -4.67 -19.83 -0.90
N ARG A 76 -5.03 -20.23 -2.12
CA ARG A 76 -6.39 -20.04 -2.64
C ARG A 76 -7.43 -20.76 -1.78
N ALA A 77 -7.16 -21.99 -1.36
CA ALA A 77 -8.05 -22.73 -0.47
C ALA A 77 -8.21 -22.00 0.87
N PHE A 78 -7.10 -21.52 1.45
CA PHE A 78 -7.11 -20.74 2.69
C PHE A 78 -7.92 -19.45 2.57
N LEU A 79 -7.68 -18.64 1.53
CA LEU A 79 -8.43 -17.39 1.31
C LEU A 79 -9.93 -17.64 1.12
N ARG A 80 -10.31 -18.71 0.43
CA ARG A 80 -11.71 -19.09 0.19
C ARG A 80 -12.43 -19.54 1.46
N LEU A 81 -11.71 -20.09 2.45
CA LEU A 81 -12.30 -20.47 3.74
C LEU A 81 -13.00 -19.29 4.43
N PHE A 82 -12.47 -18.08 4.25
CA PHE A 82 -13.03 -16.84 4.80
C PHE A 82 -13.80 -16.01 3.77
N GLY A 83 -14.21 -16.63 2.65
CA GLY A 83 -14.91 -15.93 1.56
C GLY A 83 -14.08 -14.80 0.94
N GLY A 84 -12.75 -14.86 1.01
CA GLY A 84 -11.84 -13.82 0.54
C GLY A 84 -11.72 -12.60 1.47
N ASN A 85 -12.40 -12.59 2.62
CA ASN A 85 -12.32 -11.50 3.59
C ASN A 85 -11.48 -11.90 4.80
N LEU A 86 -10.27 -11.35 4.90
CA LEU A 86 -9.33 -11.61 5.99
C LEU A 86 -9.48 -10.60 7.14
N ALA A 87 -10.70 -10.41 7.64
CA ALA A 87 -10.99 -9.53 8.78
C ALA A 87 -10.17 -9.88 10.04
N GLY A 88 -9.62 -11.10 10.14
CA GLY A 88 -8.67 -11.47 11.20
C GLY A 88 -7.45 -10.55 11.33
N ALA A 89 -7.05 -9.86 10.25
CA ALA A 89 -5.99 -8.87 10.31
C ALA A 89 -6.35 -7.60 11.09
N ASP A 90 -7.64 -7.38 11.43
CA ASP A 90 -8.06 -6.29 12.31
C ASP A 90 -7.37 -6.31 13.67
N GLY A 91 -6.91 -7.51 14.10
CA GLY A 91 -6.13 -7.71 15.31
C GLY A 91 -4.75 -7.05 15.28
N VAL A 92 -4.19 -6.80 14.10
CA VAL A 92 -2.95 -6.02 13.93
C VAL A 92 -3.22 -4.55 14.29
N GLY A 93 -4.36 -4.01 13.83
CA GLY A 93 -4.84 -2.69 14.22
C GLY A 93 -4.21 -1.50 13.48
N THR A 94 -3.28 -1.76 12.56
CA THR A 94 -2.58 -0.76 11.73
C THR A 94 -2.79 -0.99 10.23
N VAL A 95 -3.52 -2.04 9.83
CA VAL A 95 -3.80 -2.39 8.42
C VAL A 95 -5.01 -1.62 7.93
N HIS A 96 -4.85 -0.83 6.86
CA HIS A 96 -5.96 -0.15 6.17
C HIS A 96 -6.67 -1.08 5.21
N ASP A 97 -5.88 -1.74 4.37
CA ASP A 97 -6.33 -2.72 3.40
C ASP A 97 -5.20 -3.68 3.07
N MET A 98 -5.56 -4.82 2.49
CA MET A 98 -4.63 -5.74 1.86
C MET A 98 -5.32 -6.50 0.73
N ARG A 99 -4.54 -6.97 -0.24
CA ARG A 99 -5.03 -7.80 -1.33
C ARG A 99 -4.00 -8.82 -1.78
N PHE A 100 -4.51 -9.97 -2.21
CA PHE A 100 -3.76 -11.08 -2.78
C PHE A 100 -4.19 -11.24 -4.23
N VAL A 101 -3.24 -11.16 -5.16
CA VAL A 101 -3.49 -11.31 -6.59
C VAL A 101 -2.56 -12.37 -7.15
N PHE A 102 -3.12 -13.32 -7.88
CA PHE A 102 -2.37 -14.41 -8.48
C PHE A 102 -2.09 -14.00 -9.93
N LEU A 103 -0.81 -13.99 -10.30
CA LEU A 103 -0.31 -13.48 -11.56
C LEU A 103 0.21 -14.62 -12.43
N ASP A 104 0.21 -14.39 -13.74
CA ASP A 104 0.86 -15.23 -14.75
C ASP A 104 0.52 -16.72 -14.58
N ASP A 105 -0.76 -17.05 -14.64
CA ASP A 105 -1.28 -18.41 -14.51
C ASP A 105 -0.81 -19.12 -13.23
N ASP A 106 -0.93 -18.44 -12.09
CA ASP A 106 -0.57 -18.94 -10.76
C ASP A 106 0.93 -19.24 -10.55
N THR A 107 1.81 -18.61 -11.33
CA THR A 107 3.27 -18.76 -11.13
C THR A 107 3.84 -17.75 -10.15
N ARG A 108 3.19 -16.58 -9.98
CA ARG A 108 3.60 -15.54 -9.04
C ARG A 108 2.42 -14.98 -8.26
N MET A 109 2.72 -14.40 -7.11
CA MET A 109 1.76 -13.72 -6.26
C MET A 109 2.16 -12.25 -6.12
N LEU A 110 1.16 -11.37 -6.18
CA LEU A 110 1.23 -10.03 -5.64
C LEU A 110 0.49 -9.97 -4.31
N PHE A 111 1.16 -9.47 -3.27
CA PHE A 111 0.54 -9.02 -2.04
C PHE A 111 0.74 -7.51 -1.94
N ALA A 112 -0.33 -6.77 -1.67
CA ALA A 112 -0.24 -5.33 -1.48
C ALA A 112 -1.09 -4.90 -0.30
N THR A 113 -0.57 -3.97 0.51
CA THR A 113 -1.22 -3.45 1.71
C THR A 113 -0.85 -2.00 1.95
N ALA A 114 -1.79 -1.26 2.54
CA ALA A 114 -1.54 0.04 3.14
C ALA A 114 -1.63 -0.06 4.67
N TYR A 115 -0.74 0.61 5.38
CA TYR A 115 -0.63 0.49 6.83
C TYR A 115 -0.17 1.77 7.52
N ASP A 116 -0.38 1.84 8.83
CA ASP A 116 0.08 2.95 9.66
C ASP A 116 1.57 2.84 10.00
N GLY A 117 2.30 3.95 9.85
CA GLY A 117 3.63 4.10 10.44
C GLY A 117 4.77 3.46 9.65
N ASP A 118 5.81 3.02 10.34
CA ASP A 118 7.07 2.57 9.74
C ASP A 118 7.07 1.06 9.44
N TRP A 119 7.79 0.69 8.39
CA TRP A 119 7.88 -0.67 7.85
C TRP A 119 8.32 -1.71 8.89
N ASP A 120 9.39 -1.43 9.65
CA ASP A 120 9.93 -2.40 10.61
C ASP A 120 8.92 -2.70 11.73
N ALA A 121 8.27 -1.66 12.26
CA ALA A 121 7.25 -1.79 13.30
C ALA A 121 6.01 -2.53 12.78
N TYR A 122 5.62 -2.29 11.54
CA TYR A 122 4.52 -3.00 10.89
C TYR A 122 4.80 -4.50 10.78
N ILE A 123 5.97 -4.91 10.30
CA ILE A 123 6.32 -6.33 10.21
C ILE A 123 6.43 -6.97 11.60
N ASP A 124 6.98 -6.25 12.59
CA ASP A 124 7.05 -6.74 13.98
C ASP A 124 5.66 -6.97 14.59
N ASP A 125 4.69 -6.12 14.26
CA ASP A 125 3.30 -6.26 14.68
C ASP A 125 2.68 -7.56 14.18
N PHE A 126 2.91 -7.94 12.91
CA PHE A 126 2.45 -9.22 12.38
C PHE A 126 3.14 -10.41 13.04
N ALA A 127 4.46 -10.34 13.19
CA ALA A 127 5.25 -11.38 13.86
C ALA A 127 4.82 -11.61 15.32
N THR A 128 4.31 -10.56 15.98
CA THR A 128 3.87 -10.63 17.37
C THR A 128 2.40 -11.04 17.50
N LYS A 129 1.52 -10.48 16.67
CA LYS A 129 0.06 -10.58 16.86
C LYS A 129 -0.56 -11.77 16.15
N ILE A 130 -0.08 -12.11 14.95
CA ILE A 130 -0.66 -13.16 14.11
C ILE A 130 0.40 -14.01 13.36
N PRO A 131 1.48 -14.47 14.02
CA PRO A 131 2.61 -15.12 13.33
C PRO A 131 2.21 -16.38 12.56
N ASP A 132 1.34 -17.23 13.12
CA ASP A 132 0.99 -18.50 12.48
C ASP A 132 0.06 -18.31 11.27
N PHE A 133 -0.80 -17.30 11.30
CA PHE A 133 -1.62 -16.93 10.13
C PHE A 133 -0.75 -16.39 9.00
N LEU A 134 0.27 -15.58 9.34
CA LEU A 134 1.22 -15.11 8.36
C LEU A 134 2.04 -16.26 7.77
N ASP A 135 2.55 -17.19 8.60
CA ASP A 135 3.27 -18.36 8.08
C ASP A 135 2.40 -19.27 7.21
N ILE A 136 1.10 -19.43 7.50
CA ILE A 136 0.17 -20.17 6.63
C ILE A 136 0.11 -19.50 5.24
N ILE A 137 0.01 -18.17 5.19
CA ILE A 137 -0.07 -17.41 3.94
C ILE A 137 1.27 -17.46 3.19
N ASP A 138 2.35 -17.08 3.88
CA ASP A 138 3.66 -16.84 3.28
C ASP A 138 4.41 -18.15 2.96
N SER A 139 4.01 -19.29 3.56
CA SER A 139 4.46 -20.62 3.12
C SER A 139 4.06 -20.96 1.68
N ALA A 140 3.16 -20.18 1.08
CA ALA A 140 2.88 -20.26 -0.34
C ALA A 140 4.01 -19.69 -1.21
N TRP A 141 4.95 -18.93 -0.65
CA TRP A 141 6.01 -18.24 -1.38
C TRP A 141 7.28 -19.07 -1.46
N GLU A 142 7.97 -19.00 -2.59
CA GLU A 142 9.19 -19.76 -2.81
C GLU A 142 10.31 -19.33 -1.85
N GLY A 143 10.77 -20.25 -1.00
CA GLY A 143 11.89 -20.01 -0.10
C GLY A 143 11.56 -19.18 1.15
N TRP A 144 10.28 -19.02 1.51
CA TRP A 144 9.88 -18.35 2.74
C TRP A 144 10.58 -18.96 3.98
N PRO A 145 11.33 -18.17 4.77
CA PRO A 145 12.09 -18.69 5.91
C PRO A 145 11.26 -18.84 7.20
N GLY A 146 10.00 -18.43 7.22
CA GLY A 146 9.17 -18.35 8.43
C GLY A 146 9.29 -16.99 9.13
N ILE A 147 8.18 -16.42 9.63
CA ILE A 147 8.15 -15.06 10.19
C ILE A 147 9.03 -14.89 11.43
N ARG A 148 9.24 -15.99 12.17
CA ARG A 148 10.09 -16.01 13.36
C ARG A 148 11.58 -16.14 13.04
N SER A 149 11.93 -16.37 11.77
CA SER A 149 13.32 -16.41 11.33
C SER A 149 13.94 -15.00 11.38
N PRO A 150 15.21 -14.86 11.81
CA PRO A 150 15.90 -13.58 11.72
C PRO A 150 16.02 -13.05 10.28
N GLN A 151 15.83 -13.92 9.28
CA GLN A 151 15.89 -13.57 7.86
C GLN A 151 14.53 -13.14 7.27
N ALA A 152 13.44 -13.19 8.04
CA ALA A 152 12.09 -12.92 7.53
C ALA A 152 11.97 -11.50 6.94
N LYS A 153 12.42 -10.49 7.69
CA LYS A 153 12.38 -9.09 7.22
C LYS A 153 13.22 -8.87 5.97
N ASP A 154 14.39 -9.49 5.88
CA ASP A 154 15.25 -9.36 4.70
C ASP A 154 14.65 -10.08 3.49
N TYR A 155 13.98 -11.21 3.71
CA TYR A 155 13.23 -11.91 2.66
C TYR A 155 12.08 -11.02 2.13
N LEU A 156 11.29 -10.42 3.02
CA LEU A 156 10.18 -9.53 2.65
C LEU A 156 10.69 -8.31 1.87
N ALA A 157 11.71 -7.62 2.39
CA ALA A 157 12.28 -6.44 1.76
C ALA A 157 12.87 -6.75 0.37
N ARG A 158 13.46 -7.94 0.18
CA ARG A 158 14.01 -8.36 -1.12
C ARG A 158 12.94 -8.54 -2.20
N HIS A 159 11.75 -9.01 -1.84
CA HIS A 159 10.65 -9.23 -2.78
C HIS A 159 9.69 -8.04 -2.87
N GLN A 160 9.90 -7.01 -2.04
CA GLN A 160 9.11 -5.79 -2.09
C GLN A 160 9.52 -4.91 -3.27
N VAL A 161 8.52 -4.40 -3.98
CA VAL A 161 8.64 -3.39 -5.01
C VAL A 161 8.04 -2.09 -4.48
N THR A 162 8.90 -1.11 -4.17
CA THR A 162 8.47 0.20 -3.68
C THR A 162 7.69 0.95 -4.78
N ALA A 163 6.60 1.62 -4.39
CA ALA A 163 5.84 2.43 -5.32
C ALA A 163 6.61 3.70 -5.74
N GLU A 164 6.75 3.93 -7.05
CA GLU A 164 7.32 5.16 -7.64
C GLU A 164 6.42 6.39 -7.42
N GLY A 165 5.15 6.16 -7.09
CA GLY A 165 4.20 7.19 -6.69
C GLY A 165 3.21 6.63 -5.67
N TRP A 166 3.00 7.36 -4.58
CA TRP A 166 2.08 6.96 -3.51
C TRP A 166 1.16 8.13 -3.15
N TYR A 167 -0.14 7.92 -3.35
CA TYR A 167 -1.16 8.91 -3.06
C TYR A 167 -2.13 8.38 -2.02
N VAL A 168 -2.37 9.19 -0.99
CA VAL A 168 -3.25 8.90 0.13
C VAL A 168 -4.23 10.07 0.22
N ALA A 169 -5.50 9.79 -0.05
CA ALA A 169 -6.55 10.81 -0.01
C ALA A 169 -6.93 11.18 1.44
N ASN A 170 -6.88 10.22 2.37
CA ASN A 170 -7.19 10.40 3.79
C ASN A 170 -6.09 9.77 4.63
N ASP A 171 -5.35 10.56 5.40
CA ASP A 171 -4.13 10.14 6.12
C ASP A 171 -4.36 9.83 7.62
N LEU A 172 -5.61 9.59 8.00
CA LEU A 172 -5.96 9.14 9.34
C LEU A 172 -5.43 7.74 9.60
N THR A 173 -4.98 7.47 10.82
CA THR A 173 -4.64 6.09 11.20
C THR A 173 -5.88 5.20 11.29
N VAL A 174 -5.69 3.89 11.30
CA VAL A 174 -6.78 2.93 11.56
C VAL A 174 -7.40 3.20 12.93
N ALA A 175 -6.58 3.51 13.93
CA ALA A 175 -7.04 3.87 15.27
C ALA A 175 -7.88 5.16 15.29
N GLU A 176 -7.42 6.20 14.57
CA GLU A 176 -8.15 7.46 14.42
C GLU A 176 -9.48 7.26 13.68
N THR A 177 -9.48 6.49 12.60
CA THR A 177 -10.67 6.15 11.81
C THR A 177 -11.70 5.42 12.67
N ARG A 178 -11.27 4.40 13.44
CA ARG A 178 -12.15 3.68 14.37
C ARG A 178 -12.68 4.59 15.48
N ARG A 179 -11.87 5.54 15.98
CA ARG A 179 -12.31 6.53 16.97
C ARG A 179 -13.36 7.48 16.39
N LEU A 180 -13.15 8.01 15.19
CA LEU A 180 -14.11 8.91 14.54
C LEU A 180 -15.43 8.21 14.22
N ARG A 181 -15.40 6.93 13.82
CA ARG A 181 -16.61 6.12 13.65
C ARG A 181 -17.42 6.01 14.94
N ARG A 182 -16.77 5.74 16.08
CA ARG A 182 -17.44 5.69 17.39
C ARG A 182 -17.99 7.05 17.81
N LEU A 183 -17.23 8.12 17.56
CA LEU A 183 -17.68 9.47 17.87
C LEU A 183 -18.91 9.86 17.05
N GLY A 184 -18.93 9.56 15.76
CA GLY A 184 -20.09 9.79 14.89
C GLY A 184 -21.34 9.10 15.43
N ALA A 185 -21.25 7.80 15.72
CA ALA A 185 -22.36 7.04 16.28
C ALA A 185 -22.89 7.60 17.62
N ALA A 186 -21.99 8.05 18.50
CA ALA A 186 -22.38 8.64 19.77
C ALA A 186 -23.05 10.02 19.62
N VAL A 187 -22.61 10.81 18.64
CA VAL A 187 -23.25 12.09 18.30
C VAL A 187 -24.64 11.84 17.72
N ASP A 188 -24.78 10.89 16.79
CA ASP A 188 -26.07 10.54 16.20
C ASP A 188 -27.06 10.08 17.29
N GLU A 189 -26.64 9.19 18.20
CA GLU A 189 -27.47 8.74 19.33
C GLU A 189 -27.88 9.90 20.26
N PHE A 190 -26.97 10.85 20.51
CA PHE A 190 -27.28 12.03 21.31
C PHE A 190 -28.31 12.93 20.62
N LEU A 191 -28.14 13.18 19.32
CA LEU A 191 -29.05 14.01 18.52
C LEU A 191 -30.45 13.39 18.47
N ASP A 192 -30.56 12.08 18.30
CA ASP A 192 -31.83 11.36 18.33
C ASP A 192 -32.56 11.55 19.68
N LYS A 193 -31.82 11.46 20.80
CA LYS A 193 -32.38 11.61 22.16
C LYS A 193 -32.87 13.02 22.49
N ILE A 194 -32.30 14.06 21.88
CA ILE A 194 -32.72 15.45 22.13
C ILE A 194 -33.72 15.97 21.08
N GLY A 195 -33.92 15.22 19.99
CA GLY A 195 -34.89 15.52 18.94
C GLY A 195 -36.30 14.97 19.21
N GLU A 196 -36.45 14.09 20.19
CA GLU A 196 -37.72 13.63 20.78
C GLU A 196 -38.22 14.59 21.88
#